data_AF-A0A955F2V1-F1
#
_entry.id   AF-A0A955F2V1-F1
#
_cell.length_a   1.000
_cell.length_b   1.000
_cell.length_c   1.000
_cell.angle_alpha   90.00
_cell.angle_beta   90.00
_cell.angle_gamma   90.00
#
_symmetry.space_group_name_H-M   'P 1'
#
loop_
_entity.id
_entity.type
_entity.pdbx_description
1 polymer ?
#
loop_
_entity_poly.entity_id
_entity_poly.type
_entity_poly.pdbx_seq_one_letter_code
_entity_poly.pdbx_strand_id
1 'polypeptide(L)'
;ARVKEFYIDLREVTHGDYWSKFYVHLESKAEKAAYLPRYIDQREGEKSLWYPDGETGEYLPLPDQMLLPVSGVDWSAAQAYAASQGKRLPTEAEWIAAFASAPGKNEAYPWGNAYIEGLAVDKKAGVSAPLAAEGRLAGRSAFGIYDLSGNVKEWTSTSSEGKDFETVDDIPRGENVCIRGGSYDSNPDSISSGWRWEVPATGSRLADLGFRCAMDAD
;
A
#
# COMPACT_ATOMS: atom_id res chain seq x y z
N ALA A 1 21.26 -4.79 6.49
CA ALA A 1 21.41 -6.24 6.25
C ALA A 1 21.31 -6.50 4.74
N ARG A 2 21.84 -7.62 4.23
CA ARG A 2 21.64 -7.99 2.82
C ARG A 2 20.21 -8.48 2.64
N VAL A 3 19.46 -7.83 1.75
CA VAL A 3 18.11 -8.27 1.36
C VAL A 3 18.25 -9.57 0.54
N LYS A 4 17.47 -10.59 0.88
CA LYS A 4 17.41 -11.84 0.10
C LYS A 4 16.73 -11.59 -1.25
N GLU A 5 16.80 -12.54 -2.17
CA GLU A 5 16.01 -12.46 -3.40
C GLU A 5 14.52 -12.66 -3.08
N PHE A 6 13.66 -11.91 -3.74
CA PHE A 6 12.22 -11.88 -3.54
C PHE A 6 11.53 -11.36 -4.80
N TYR A 7 10.23 -11.60 -4.90
CA TYR A 7 9.34 -10.98 -5.86
C TYR A 7 8.50 -9.91 -5.16
N ILE A 8 8.19 -8.83 -5.87
CA ILE A 8 7.27 -7.79 -5.40
C ILE A 8 6.33 -7.39 -6.54
N ASP A 9 5.08 -7.12 -6.20
CA ASP A 9 4.08 -6.76 -7.18
C ASP A 9 4.44 -5.45 -7.89
N LEU A 10 4.27 -5.46 -9.22
CA LEU A 10 4.59 -4.31 -10.07
C LEU A 10 3.75 -3.07 -9.74
N ARG A 11 2.62 -3.24 -9.07
CA ARG A 11 1.61 -2.21 -8.80
C ARG A 11 1.03 -2.41 -7.40
N GLU A 12 0.43 -1.35 -6.87
CA GLU A 12 -0.41 -1.43 -5.67
C GLU A 12 -1.62 -2.34 -5.93
N VAL A 13 -2.13 -2.97 -4.86
CA VAL A 13 -3.38 -3.74 -4.96
C VAL A 13 -4.52 -2.78 -5.24
N THR A 14 -5.35 -3.08 -6.25
CA THR A 14 -6.50 -2.23 -6.60
C THR A 14 -7.73 -2.55 -5.75
N HIS A 15 -8.70 -1.63 -5.71
CA HIS A 15 -10.02 -1.93 -5.14
C HIS A 15 -10.69 -3.14 -5.81
N GLY A 16 -10.56 -3.27 -7.14
CA GLY A 16 -11.10 -4.40 -7.88
C GLY A 16 -10.43 -5.73 -7.54
N ASP A 17 -9.10 -5.73 -7.40
CA ASP A 17 -8.35 -6.90 -6.95
C ASP A 17 -8.75 -7.30 -5.52
N TYR A 18 -8.73 -6.34 -4.59
CA TYR A 18 -9.09 -6.56 -3.20
C TYR A 18 -10.52 -7.08 -3.04
N TRP A 19 -11.46 -6.53 -3.80
CA TRP A 19 -12.84 -6.98 -3.80
C TRP A 19 -12.98 -8.40 -4.36
N SER A 20 -12.54 -8.61 -5.60
CA SER A 20 -12.83 -9.85 -6.35
C SER A 20 -12.01 -11.05 -5.92
N LYS A 21 -10.78 -10.85 -5.39
CA LYS A 21 -9.86 -11.93 -5.03
C LYS A 21 -9.86 -12.28 -3.53
N PHE A 22 -10.47 -11.44 -2.70
CA PHE A 22 -10.42 -11.58 -1.24
C PHE A 22 -11.76 -11.30 -0.57
N TYR A 23 -12.28 -10.07 -0.68
CA TYR A 23 -13.41 -9.64 0.12
C TYR A 23 -14.69 -10.45 -0.13
N VAL A 24 -15.00 -10.77 -1.39
CA VAL A 24 -16.19 -11.56 -1.74
C VAL A 24 -16.14 -13.00 -1.24
N HIS A 25 -14.96 -13.48 -0.87
CA HIS A 25 -14.75 -14.84 -0.35
C HIS A 25 -14.79 -14.91 1.19
N LEU A 26 -14.91 -13.78 1.88
CA LEU A 26 -15.08 -13.76 3.33
C LEU A 26 -16.47 -14.29 3.71
N GLU A 27 -16.51 -15.23 4.66
CA GLU A 27 -17.75 -15.93 5.00
C GLU A 27 -18.56 -15.19 6.05
N SER A 28 -17.90 -14.58 7.04
CA SER A 28 -18.59 -13.95 8.16
C SER A 28 -18.79 -12.45 7.97
N LYS A 29 -19.92 -11.93 8.48
CA LYS A 29 -20.18 -10.48 8.56
C LYS A 29 -19.13 -9.75 9.40
N ALA A 30 -18.58 -10.42 10.41
CA ALA A 30 -17.55 -9.85 11.27
C ALA A 30 -16.23 -9.64 10.51
N GLU A 31 -15.79 -10.61 9.72
CA GLU A 31 -14.60 -10.47 8.86
C GLU A 31 -14.82 -9.41 7.79
N LYS A 32 -15.97 -9.42 7.11
CA LYS A 32 -16.31 -8.39 6.13
C LYS A 32 -16.26 -6.99 6.75
N ALA A 33 -16.84 -6.79 7.94
CA ALA A 33 -16.75 -5.51 8.64
C ALA A 33 -15.32 -5.16 9.08
N ALA A 34 -14.52 -6.15 9.49
CA ALA A 34 -13.13 -5.96 9.87
C ALA A 34 -12.24 -5.60 8.66
N TYR A 35 -12.53 -6.13 7.47
CA TYR A 35 -11.68 -5.95 6.29
C TYR A 35 -12.24 -4.98 5.25
N LEU A 36 -13.35 -4.31 5.55
CA LEU A 36 -13.94 -3.28 4.70
C LEU A 36 -13.02 -2.05 4.60
N PRO A 37 -12.71 -1.55 3.38
CA PRO A 37 -12.04 -0.28 3.16
C PRO A 37 -12.83 0.92 3.72
N ARG A 38 -12.25 1.59 4.72
CA ARG A 38 -12.80 2.77 5.39
C ARG A 38 -11.72 3.56 6.09
N TYR A 39 -11.90 4.86 6.26
CA TYR A 39 -10.92 5.71 6.95
C TYR A 39 -11.64 6.73 7.83
N ILE A 40 -10.90 7.35 8.75
CA ILE A 40 -11.43 8.44 9.58
C ILE A 40 -11.12 9.77 8.93
N ASP A 41 -12.15 10.44 8.43
CA ASP A 41 -12.11 11.85 8.05
C ASP A 41 -12.21 12.73 9.31
N GLN A 42 -11.33 13.71 9.45
CA GLN A 42 -11.31 14.57 10.65
C GLN A 42 -12.56 15.44 10.82
N ARG A 43 -13.28 15.71 9.73
CA ARG A 43 -14.48 16.57 9.72
C ARG A 43 -15.76 15.73 9.71
N GLU A 44 -15.77 14.64 8.96
CA GLU A 44 -16.97 13.83 8.70
C GLU A 44 -17.03 12.54 9.54
N GLY A 45 -15.93 12.16 10.21
CA GLY A 45 -15.84 10.92 10.97
C GLY A 45 -15.50 9.72 10.08
N GLU A 46 -15.95 8.53 10.47
CA GLU A 46 -15.69 7.31 9.68
C GLU A 46 -16.38 7.37 8.32
N LYS A 47 -15.61 7.13 7.26
CA LYS A 47 -16.07 7.11 5.88
C LYS A 47 -15.68 5.80 5.22
N SER A 48 -16.65 5.07 4.70
CA SER A 48 -16.37 3.91 3.84
C SER A 48 -16.02 4.38 2.44
N LEU A 49 -15.06 3.68 1.82
CA LEU A 49 -14.74 3.87 0.40
C LEU A 49 -15.71 3.10 -0.51
N TRP A 50 -16.47 2.16 0.05
CA TRP A 50 -17.36 1.26 -0.66
C TRP A 50 -18.82 1.51 -0.26
N TYR A 51 -19.73 1.04 -1.10
CA TYR A 51 -21.16 1.29 -0.96
C TYR A 51 -21.91 -0.02 -0.78
N PRO A 52 -22.89 -0.10 0.12
CA PRO A 52 -23.74 -1.28 0.22
C PRO A 52 -24.62 -1.38 -1.02
N ASP A 53 -24.59 -2.53 -1.66
CA ASP A 53 -25.49 -2.89 -2.75
C ASP A 53 -26.94 -2.87 -2.25
N GLY A 54 -27.84 -2.27 -3.05
CA GLY A 54 -29.22 -2.05 -2.64
C GLY A 54 -30.05 -3.32 -2.52
N GLU A 55 -29.64 -4.41 -3.20
CA GLU A 55 -30.36 -5.68 -3.21
C GLU A 55 -29.82 -6.65 -2.15
N THR A 56 -28.50 -6.78 -2.09
CA THR A 56 -27.81 -7.76 -1.25
C THR A 56 -27.31 -7.19 0.06
N GLY A 57 -27.12 -5.87 0.14
CA GLY A 57 -26.45 -5.19 1.26
C GLY A 57 -24.93 -5.43 1.31
N GLU A 58 -24.35 -6.12 0.31
CA GLU A 58 -22.92 -6.37 0.22
C GLU A 58 -22.18 -5.11 -0.19
N TYR A 59 -21.03 -4.84 0.42
CA TYR A 59 -20.24 -3.67 0.06
C TYR A 59 -19.48 -3.88 -1.26
N LEU A 60 -19.60 -2.90 -2.16
CA LEU A 60 -18.98 -2.90 -3.48
C LEU A 60 -18.09 -1.65 -3.66
N PRO A 61 -16.90 -1.78 -4.28
CA PRO A 61 -16.20 -0.62 -4.81
C PRO A 61 -17.03 0.08 -5.90
N LEU A 62 -16.88 1.39 -6.03
CA LEU A 62 -17.48 2.10 -7.15
C LEU A 62 -16.88 1.63 -8.48
N PRO A 63 -17.67 1.46 -9.55
CA PRO A 63 -17.16 0.97 -10.83
C PRO A 63 -16.00 1.80 -11.41
N ASP A 64 -16.02 3.11 -11.22
CA ASP A 64 -14.97 4.04 -11.66
C ASP A 64 -13.73 4.08 -10.73
N GLN A 65 -13.81 3.42 -9.57
CA GLN A 65 -12.71 3.32 -8.60
C GLN A 65 -12.02 1.96 -8.60
N MET A 66 -12.50 1.00 -9.40
CA MET A 66 -11.99 -0.37 -9.44
C MET A 66 -10.49 -0.46 -9.69
N LEU A 67 -9.93 0.47 -10.47
CA LEU A 67 -8.50 0.50 -10.82
C LEU A 67 -7.67 1.37 -9.87
N LEU A 68 -8.28 2.12 -8.96
CA LEU A 68 -7.55 2.88 -7.94
C LEU A 68 -6.93 1.90 -6.92
N PRO A 69 -5.76 2.23 -6.35
CA PRO A 69 -5.20 1.46 -5.26
C PRO A 69 -6.19 1.40 -4.10
N VAL A 70 -6.37 0.21 -3.51
CA VAL A 70 -7.15 0.06 -2.29
C VAL A 70 -6.44 0.80 -1.16
N SER A 71 -7.18 1.64 -0.45
CA SER A 71 -6.73 2.31 0.78
C SER A 71 -7.76 2.15 1.90
N GLY A 72 -7.55 2.76 3.06
CA GLY A 72 -8.49 2.64 4.19
C GLY A 72 -8.55 1.21 4.75
N VAL A 73 -7.50 0.43 4.55
CA VAL A 73 -7.32 -0.88 5.17
C VAL A 73 -6.22 -0.78 6.21
N ASP A 74 -6.40 -1.46 7.34
CA ASP A 74 -5.32 -1.56 8.31
C ASP A 74 -4.33 -2.66 7.91
N TRP A 75 -3.24 -2.77 8.66
CA TRP A 75 -2.18 -3.74 8.39
C TRP A 75 -2.71 -5.17 8.35
N SER A 76 -3.64 -5.52 9.25
CA SER A 76 -4.20 -6.87 9.34
C SER A 76 -5.00 -7.25 8.10
N ALA A 77 -5.79 -6.32 7.56
CA ALA A 77 -6.54 -6.49 6.32
C ALA A 77 -5.61 -6.63 5.11
N ALA A 78 -4.56 -5.81 5.04
CA ALA A 78 -3.55 -5.89 3.97
C ALA A 78 -2.78 -7.21 4.00
N GLN A 79 -2.35 -7.66 5.17
CA GLN A 79 -1.67 -8.95 5.35
C GLN A 79 -2.60 -10.13 5.09
N ALA A 80 -3.87 -10.07 5.50
CA ALA A 80 -4.86 -11.12 5.22
C ALA A 80 -5.12 -11.28 3.71
N TYR A 81 -5.23 -10.16 2.98
CA TYR A 81 -5.27 -10.19 1.52
C TYR A 81 -4.00 -10.85 0.97
N ALA A 82 -2.81 -10.37 1.35
CA ALA A 82 -1.55 -10.90 0.82
C ALA A 82 -1.43 -12.42 1.05
N ALA A 83 -1.74 -12.89 2.27
CA ALA A 83 -1.75 -14.30 2.61
C ALA A 83 -2.75 -15.12 1.78
N SER A 84 -3.95 -14.59 1.53
CA SER A 84 -4.95 -15.26 0.68
C SER A 84 -4.47 -15.46 -0.77
N GLN A 85 -3.52 -14.63 -1.23
CA GLN A 85 -2.91 -14.74 -2.55
C GLN A 85 -1.62 -15.58 -2.53
N GLY A 86 -1.28 -16.23 -1.42
CA GLY A 86 0.00 -16.96 -1.25
C GLY A 86 1.22 -16.05 -1.16
N LYS A 87 1.02 -14.80 -0.72
CA LYS A 87 2.03 -13.74 -0.62
C LYS A 87 2.11 -13.21 0.82
N ARG A 88 2.90 -12.15 1.01
CA ARG A 88 3.02 -11.38 2.26
C ARG A 88 3.17 -9.89 1.97
N LEU A 89 3.11 -9.04 3.00
CA LEU A 89 3.60 -7.68 2.86
C LEU A 89 5.14 -7.67 2.68
N PRO A 90 5.69 -6.72 1.91
CA PRO A 90 7.13 -6.53 1.81
C PRO A 90 7.67 -6.08 3.18
N THR A 91 8.87 -6.53 3.52
CA THR A 91 9.65 -5.83 4.55
C THR A 91 10.01 -4.44 4.05
N GLU A 92 10.32 -3.54 4.97
CA GLU A 92 10.77 -2.21 4.62
C GLU A 92 12.05 -2.24 3.77
N ALA A 93 12.97 -3.15 4.09
CA ALA A 93 14.22 -3.30 3.36
C ALA A 93 14.00 -3.78 1.92
N GLU A 94 13.07 -4.72 1.71
CA GLU A 94 12.64 -5.16 0.38
C GLU A 94 11.97 -4.05 -0.41
N TRP A 95 11.10 -3.29 0.25
CA TRP A 95 10.43 -2.16 -0.37
C TRP A 95 11.44 -1.09 -0.85
N ILE A 96 12.47 -0.78 -0.05
CA ILE A 96 13.56 0.12 -0.46
C ILE A 96 14.34 -0.48 -1.63
N ALA A 97 14.66 -1.77 -1.57
CA ALA A 97 15.43 -2.44 -2.62
C ALA A 97 14.73 -2.37 -3.99
N ALA A 98 13.40 -2.22 -4.02
CA ALA A 98 12.62 -2.06 -5.24
C ALA A 98 12.91 -0.74 -6.01
N PHE A 99 13.49 0.27 -5.37
CA PHE A 99 13.93 1.52 -6.01
C PHE A 99 15.21 1.34 -6.80
N ALA A 100 16.02 0.36 -6.42
CA ALA A 100 17.40 0.28 -6.84
C ALA A 100 17.51 0.09 -8.36
N SER A 101 18.39 0.85 -9.02
CA SER A 101 18.68 0.63 -10.45
C SER A 101 19.45 -0.68 -10.70
N ALA A 102 20.13 -1.17 -9.68
CA ALA A 102 20.83 -2.45 -9.63
C ALA A 102 20.96 -2.91 -8.17
N PRO A 103 21.15 -4.21 -7.88
CA PRO A 103 21.33 -4.70 -6.52
C PRO A 103 22.40 -3.92 -5.73
N GLY A 104 22.03 -3.39 -4.57
CA GLY A 104 22.91 -2.62 -3.69
C GLY A 104 23.04 -1.13 -4.02
N LYS A 105 22.28 -0.61 -5.00
CA LYS A 105 22.13 0.84 -5.21
C LYS A 105 21.06 1.42 -4.28
N ASN A 106 21.29 2.65 -3.84
CA ASN A 106 20.39 3.41 -2.98
C ASN A 106 20.01 4.71 -3.72
N GLU A 107 19.08 4.64 -4.65
CA GLU A 107 18.50 5.83 -5.27
C GLU A 107 17.38 6.42 -4.41
N ALA A 108 17.27 7.76 -4.40
CA ALA A 108 16.18 8.45 -3.71
C ALA A 108 14.82 8.22 -4.38
N TYR A 109 14.77 8.09 -5.70
CA TYR A 109 13.57 7.85 -6.51
C TYR A 109 13.79 6.68 -7.47
N PRO A 110 12.73 6.04 -7.99
CA PRO A 110 12.85 4.91 -8.91
C PRO A 110 13.63 5.24 -10.20
N TRP A 111 13.69 6.53 -10.56
CA TRP A 111 14.38 7.07 -11.73
C TRP A 111 15.72 7.77 -11.41
N GLY A 112 16.19 7.74 -10.16
CA GLY A 112 17.47 8.35 -9.77
C GLY A 112 17.41 9.19 -8.51
N ASN A 113 18.39 10.08 -8.32
CA ASN A 113 18.56 10.86 -7.08
C ASN A 113 17.94 12.26 -7.13
N ALA A 114 17.48 12.71 -8.29
CA ALA A 114 16.86 14.01 -8.45
C ALA A 114 15.34 13.83 -8.60
N TYR A 115 14.59 14.65 -7.86
CA TYR A 115 13.16 14.77 -8.08
C TYR A 115 12.89 15.30 -9.49
N ILE A 116 11.92 14.69 -10.18
CA ILE A 116 11.44 15.12 -11.49
C ILE A 116 9.92 15.20 -11.42
N GLU A 117 9.40 16.40 -11.62
CA GLU A 117 7.95 16.64 -11.60
C GLU A 117 7.25 15.86 -12.72
N GLY A 118 6.09 15.29 -12.40
CA GLY A 118 5.28 14.52 -13.36
C GLY A 118 5.64 13.04 -13.49
N LEU A 119 6.68 12.54 -12.79
CA LEU A 119 7.02 11.10 -12.76
C LEU A 119 6.31 10.31 -11.65
N ALA A 120 5.67 10.98 -10.69
CA ALA A 120 4.90 10.40 -9.60
C ALA A 120 3.51 11.04 -9.46
N VAL A 121 2.58 10.37 -8.75
CA VAL A 121 1.41 11.06 -8.18
C VAL A 121 1.79 11.59 -6.80
N ASP A 122 2.32 12.80 -6.73
CA ASP A 122 2.60 13.48 -5.46
C ASP A 122 1.72 14.73 -5.35
N LYS A 123 1.96 15.55 -4.32
CA LYS A 123 1.20 16.79 -4.14
C LYS A 123 1.33 17.77 -5.31
N LYS A 124 2.43 17.73 -6.08
CA LYS A 124 2.63 18.59 -7.25
C LYS A 124 1.84 18.11 -8.47
N ALA A 125 1.38 16.86 -8.49
CA ALA A 125 0.45 16.39 -9.52
C ALA A 125 -0.91 17.10 -9.45
N GLY A 126 -1.24 17.78 -8.34
CA GLY A 126 -2.43 18.63 -8.22
C GLY A 126 -3.76 17.86 -8.19
N VAL A 127 -3.72 16.56 -7.90
CA VAL A 127 -4.90 15.70 -7.76
C VAL A 127 -5.32 15.60 -6.29
N SER A 128 -6.62 15.38 -6.05
CA SER A 128 -7.18 15.27 -4.70
C SER A 128 -7.43 13.83 -4.23
N ALA A 129 -7.05 12.85 -5.04
CA ALA A 129 -7.30 11.42 -4.86
C ALA A 129 -6.19 10.63 -5.57
N PRO A 130 -6.00 9.34 -5.25
CA PRO A 130 -5.07 8.51 -6.01
C PRO A 130 -5.54 8.37 -7.47
N LEU A 131 -4.61 8.00 -8.34
CA LEU A 131 -4.92 7.63 -9.72
C LEU A 131 -4.94 6.11 -9.85
N ALA A 132 -5.41 5.62 -11.00
CA ALA A 132 -5.43 4.20 -11.30
C ALA A 132 -4.00 3.62 -11.16
N ALA A 133 -3.88 2.44 -10.55
CA ALA A 133 -2.63 1.72 -10.34
C ALA A 133 -2.10 1.10 -11.66
N GLU A 134 -2.17 1.86 -12.76
CA GLU A 134 -1.61 1.51 -14.06
C GLU A 134 -0.16 2.00 -14.19
N GLY A 135 0.17 3.03 -13.42
CA GLY A 135 1.50 3.61 -13.30
C GLY A 135 1.90 4.58 -14.40
N ARG A 136 2.94 5.36 -14.12
CA ARG A 136 3.62 6.19 -15.12
C ARG A 136 4.81 5.44 -15.69
N LEU A 137 4.83 5.26 -17.00
CA LEU A 137 5.93 4.56 -17.69
C LEU A 137 7.31 5.14 -17.39
N ALA A 138 7.42 6.47 -17.33
CA ALA A 138 8.67 7.15 -17.04
C ALA A 138 9.02 7.18 -15.53
N GLY A 139 8.07 6.84 -14.65
CA GLY A 139 8.25 6.83 -13.20
C GLY A 139 8.55 5.45 -12.60
N ARG A 140 8.61 4.39 -13.41
CA ARG A 140 8.86 3.03 -12.95
C ARG A 140 10.32 2.82 -12.51
N SER A 141 10.55 1.90 -11.59
CA SER A 141 11.91 1.46 -11.23
C SER A 141 12.58 0.68 -12.35
N ALA A 142 13.89 0.41 -12.21
CA ALA A 142 14.62 -0.45 -13.13
C ALA A 142 14.05 -1.89 -13.21
N PHE A 143 13.35 -2.34 -12.16
CA PHE A 143 12.65 -3.63 -12.12
C PHE A 143 11.24 -3.55 -12.74
N GLY A 144 10.83 -2.40 -13.26
CA GLY A 144 9.53 -2.20 -13.90
C GLY A 144 8.37 -1.96 -12.94
N ILE A 145 8.67 -1.67 -11.67
CA ILE A 145 7.67 -1.48 -10.62
C ILE A 145 7.18 -0.03 -10.67
N TYR A 146 5.86 0.13 -10.70
CA TYR A 146 5.18 1.42 -10.76
C TYR A 146 4.83 1.96 -9.38
N ASP A 147 4.70 3.29 -9.31
CA ASP A 147 4.12 4.02 -8.18
C ASP A 147 4.78 3.76 -6.82
N LEU A 148 6.05 3.31 -6.83
CA LEU A 148 6.86 3.25 -5.62
C LEU A 148 7.07 4.63 -4.97
N SER A 149 7.02 5.70 -5.78
CA SER A 149 6.98 7.08 -5.30
C SER A 149 5.61 7.69 -5.60
N GLY A 150 4.86 8.01 -4.55
CA GLY A 150 3.54 8.66 -4.64
C GLY A 150 2.38 7.66 -4.78
N ASN A 151 1.25 8.17 -5.28
CA ASN A 151 -0.05 7.50 -5.36
C ASN A 151 -0.62 7.17 -3.98
N VAL A 152 -0.36 6.00 -3.40
CA VAL A 152 -0.66 5.75 -1.97
C VAL A 152 0.59 5.33 -1.20
N LYS A 153 0.60 5.65 0.10
CA LYS A 153 1.57 5.07 1.01
C LYS A 153 1.33 3.56 1.07
N GLU A 154 2.36 2.82 1.43
CA GLU A 154 2.29 1.37 1.43
C GLU A 154 2.67 0.79 2.79
N TRP A 155 1.81 -0.08 3.31
CA TRP A 155 2.12 -0.94 4.44
C TRP A 155 3.34 -1.81 4.17
N THR A 156 4.23 -1.91 5.16
CA THR A 156 5.32 -2.90 5.20
C THR A 156 5.16 -3.80 6.43
N SER A 157 5.86 -4.92 6.46
CA SER A 157 5.86 -5.84 7.60
C SER A 157 6.85 -5.47 8.71
N THR A 158 7.62 -4.39 8.57
CA THR A 158 8.69 -4.03 9.50
C THR A 158 8.22 -3.00 10.54
N SER A 159 8.54 -3.23 11.81
CA SER A 159 8.29 -2.29 12.91
C SER A 159 9.18 -1.04 12.82
N SER A 160 8.83 0.01 13.57
CA SER A 160 9.69 1.19 13.72
C SER A 160 11.12 0.86 14.17
N GLU A 161 11.26 -0.17 15.00
CA GLU A 161 12.53 -0.66 15.55
C GLU A 161 13.25 -1.67 14.62
N GLY A 162 12.71 -1.93 13.42
CA GLY A 162 13.32 -2.80 12.43
C GLY A 162 13.05 -4.29 12.62
N LYS A 163 12.00 -4.67 13.36
CA LYS A 163 11.57 -6.07 13.50
C LYS A 163 10.54 -6.40 12.42
N ASP A 164 10.77 -7.46 11.66
CA ASP A 164 9.80 -7.95 10.67
C ASP A 164 8.72 -8.83 11.33
N PHE A 165 7.47 -8.67 10.89
CA PHE A 165 6.30 -9.42 11.34
C PHE A 165 5.70 -10.23 10.18
N GLU A 166 5.42 -11.51 10.40
CA GLU A 166 4.81 -12.36 9.38
C GLU A 166 3.29 -12.39 9.51
N THR A 167 2.78 -12.31 10.74
CA THR A 167 1.36 -12.35 11.05
C THR A 167 0.95 -11.23 12.00
N VAL A 168 -0.34 -10.93 12.06
CA VAL A 168 -0.87 -9.91 12.99
C VAL A 168 -0.67 -10.31 14.46
N ASP A 169 -0.64 -11.61 14.75
CA ASP A 169 -0.45 -12.15 16.10
C ASP A 169 0.97 -11.90 16.63
N ASP A 170 1.94 -11.66 15.73
CA ASP A 170 3.32 -11.33 16.09
C ASP A 170 3.50 -9.87 16.52
N ILE A 171 2.50 -9.02 16.24
CA ILE A 171 2.57 -7.57 16.43
C ILE A 171 2.08 -7.22 17.84
N PRO A 172 2.94 -6.64 18.71
CA PRO A 172 2.51 -6.13 19.99
C PRO A 172 1.38 -5.10 19.85
N ARG A 173 0.42 -5.09 20.77
CA ARG A 173 -0.66 -4.12 20.76
C ARG A 173 -0.10 -2.70 20.79
N GLY A 174 -0.48 -1.89 19.79
CA GLY A 174 -0.04 -0.51 19.67
C GLY A 174 1.35 -0.34 19.06
N GLU A 175 1.97 -1.42 18.58
CA GLU A 175 3.23 -1.36 17.83
C GLU A 175 3.03 -0.57 16.53
N ASN A 176 3.99 0.30 16.24
CA ASN A 176 4.06 1.01 14.99
C ASN A 176 4.81 0.19 13.94
N VAL A 177 4.33 0.26 12.70
CA VAL A 177 5.01 -0.30 11.54
C VAL A 177 5.35 0.78 10.54
N CYS A 178 6.43 0.54 9.81
CA CYS A 178 6.91 1.42 8.76
C CYS A 178 5.93 1.42 7.59
N ILE A 179 5.61 2.61 7.09
CA ILE A 179 4.91 2.81 5.83
C ILE A 179 5.77 3.68 4.91
N ARG A 180 5.73 3.37 3.61
CA ARG A 180 6.67 3.92 2.62
C ARG A 180 5.96 4.54 1.40
N GLY A 181 6.72 5.12 0.49
CA GLY A 181 6.26 5.58 -0.83
C GLY A 181 5.66 6.97 -0.90
N GLY A 182 5.04 7.43 0.19
CA GLY A 182 4.26 8.65 0.13
C GLY A 182 3.02 8.47 -0.73
N SER A 183 2.29 9.55 -0.94
CA SER A 183 0.97 9.52 -1.58
C SER A 183 0.74 10.75 -2.44
N TYR A 184 -0.41 10.81 -3.10
CA TYR A 184 -0.87 11.97 -3.87
C TYR A 184 -0.92 13.29 -3.07
N ASP A 185 -0.92 13.26 -1.73
CA ASP A 185 -0.85 14.48 -0.87
C ASP A 185 0.53 14.64 -0.19
N SER A 186 1.52 13.84 -0.58
CA SER A 186 2.88 13.93 -0.03
C SER A 186 3.74 14.92 -0.81
N ASN A 187 4.60 15.64 -0.09
CA ASN A 187 5.59 16.51 -0.73
C ASN A 187 6.65 15.68 -1.47
N PRO A 188 7.33 16.26 -2.48
CA PRO A 188 8.39 15.61 -3.27
C PRO A 188 9.50 14.92 -2.46
N ASP A 189 9.90 15.46 -1.32
CA ASP A 189 10.95 14.85 -0.50
C ASP A 189 10.45 13.59 0.22
N SER A 190 9.15 13.56 0.53
CA SER A 190 8.54 12.49 1.29
C SER A 190 8.19 11.27 0.44
N ILE A 191 8.14 11.37 -0.89
CA ILE A 191 7.94 10.19 -1.75
C ILE A 191 9.24 9.43 -2.06
N SER A 192 10.35 9.79 -1.41
CA SER A 192 11.67 9.19 -1.64
C SER A 192 11.86 7.88 -0.85
N SER A 193 12.78 7.02 -1.32
CA SER A 193 13.14 5.75 -0.66
C SER A 193 13.67 5.92 0.76
N GLY A 194 14.21 7.10 1.09
CA GLY A 194 14.74 7.42 2.41
C GLY A 194 13.69 7.91 3.40
N TRP A 195 12.49 8.28 2.93
CA TRP A 195 11.45 8.77 3.80
C TRP A 195 10.62 7.62 4.37
N ARG A 196 10.43 7.66 5.69
CA ARG A 196 9.65 6.70 6.47
C ARG A 196 8.56 7.46 7.23
N TRP A 197 7.36 6.88 7.24
CA TRP A 197 6.36 7.20 8.26
C TRP A 197 6.09 5.96 9.09
N GLU A 198 5.44 6.17 10.22
CA GLU A 198 5.17 5.13 11.19
C GLU A 198 3.75 5.36 11.74
N VAL A 199 2.96 4.30 11.75
CA VAL A 199 1.61 4.33 12.30
C VAL A 199 1.32 3.02 13.03
N PRO A 200 0.40 3.01 14.01
CA PRO A 200 0.00 1.78 14.67
C PRO A 200 -0.49 0.76 13.66
N ALA A 201 0.02 -0.47 13.69
CA ALA A 201 -0.36 -1.50 12.72
C ALA A 201 -1.85 -1.85 12.81
N THR A 202 -2.37 -1.91 14.03
CA THR A 202 -3.78 -2.21 14.31
C THR A 202 -4.60 -0.94 14.45
N GLY A 203 -5.71 -0.86 13.71
CA GLY A 203 -6.71 0.21 13.85
C GLY A 203 -6.41 1.48 13.06
N SER A 204 -5.20 1.65 12.51
CA SER A 204 -4.90 2.77 11.61
C SER A 204 -5.46 2.49 10.22
N ARG A 205 -6.31 3.40 9.72
CA ARG A 205 -6.85 3.34 8.36
C ARG A 205 -6.86 4.74 7.77
N LEU A 206 -6.01 4.96 6.78
CA LEU A 206 -5.83 6.27 6.15
C LEU A 206 -6.32 6.22 4.70
N ALA A 207 -6.92 7.32 4.25
CA ALA A 207 -7.44 7.45 2.88
C ALA A 207 -6.34 7.31 1.82
N ASP A 208 -5.08 7.55 2.19
CA ASP A 208 -3.92 7.55 1.32
C ASP A 208 -2.91 6.43 1.65
N LEU A 209 -3.32 5.42 2.41
CA LEU A 209 -2.50 4.26 2.79
C LEU A 209 -3.12 2.96 2.27
N GLY A 210 -2.44 2.37 1.29
CA GLY A 210 -2.72 1.07 0.71
C GLY A 210 -1.54 0.13 0.90
N PHE A 211 -1.32 -0.76 -0.06
CA PHE A 211 -0.23 -1.73 -0.02
C PHE A 211 0.01 -2.42 -1.38
N ARG A 212 1.16 -3.09 -1.47
CA ARG A 212 1.46 -4.10 -2.49
C ARG A 212 1.96 -5.37 -1.82
N CYS A 213 1.96 -6.48 -2.55
CA CYS A 213 2.42 -7.76 -2.01
C CYS A 213 3.85 -8.09 -2.45
N ALA A 214 4.51 -8.92 -1.66
CA ALA A 214 5.79 -9.55 -1.96
C ALA A 214 5.72 -11.06 -1.72
N MET A 215 6.68 -11.80 -2.28
CA MET A 215 6.80 -13.25 -2.16
C MET A 215 8.28 -13.63 -2.11
N ASP A 216 8.63 -14.63 -1.33
CA ASP A 216 10.01 -15.12 -1.29
C ASP A 216 10.40 -15.73 -2.66
N ALA A 217 11.68 -15.62 -3.03
CA ALA A 217 12.24 -16.39 -4.13
C ALA A 217 12.68 -17.77 -3.64
N ASP A 218 12.49 -18.79 -4.47
CA ASP A 218 12.90 -20.18 -4.20
C ASP A 218 14.43 -20.35 -4.10
#